data_AF-A0A960WPV3-F1
#
_entry.id   AF-A0A960WPV3-F1
#
_cell.length_a   1.000
_cell.length_b   1.000
_cell.length_c   1.000
_cell.angle_alpha   90.00
_cell.angle_beta   90.00
_cell.angle_gamma   90.00
#
_symmetry.space_group_name_H-M   'P 1'
#
loop_
_entity.id
_entity.type
_entity.pdbx_description
1 polymer ?
#
loop_
_entity_poly.entity_id
_entity_poly.type
_entity_poly.pdbx_seq_one_letter_code
_entity_poly.pdbx_strand_id
1 'polypeptide(L)'
;MTIIGSILAFAGGIAMLVFWIMTLVKEFKSGQTLWGVLTIFIGILAPIWCFMNGHKSLGIKFIIAFVCYLIGFGISFGGAMAQMQNMPQ
;
A
#
# COMPACT_ATOMS: atom_id res chain seq x y z
N MET A 1 21.96 -1.76 -0.39
CA MET A 1 20.86 -0.78 -0.21
C MET A 1 19.68 -1.09 -1.13
N THR A 2 19.88 -1.21 -2.43
CA THR A 2 18.80 -1.49 -3.41
C THR A 2 18.02 -2.77 -3.10
N ILE A 3 18.72 -3.88 -2.79
CA ILE A 3 18.10 -5.18 -2.43
C ILE A 3 17.21 -5.05 -1.17
N ILE A 4 17.68 -4.34 -0.15
CA ILE A 4 16.93 -4.11 1.09
C ILE A 4 15.67 -3.29 0.80
N GLY A 5 15.80 -2.23 -0.01
CA GLY A 5 14.67 -1.46 -0.48
C GLY A 5 13.65 -2.31 -1.23
N SER A 6 14.11 -3.23 -2.09
CA SER A 6 13.24 -4.06 -2.93
C SER A 6 12.43 -5.05 -2.09
N ILE A 7 13.05 -5.67 -1.08
CA ILE A 7 12.37 -6.56 -0.12
C ILE A 7 11.32 -5.78 0.67
N LEU A 8 11.66 -4.57 1.15
CA LEU A 8 10.73 -3.75 1.91
C LEU A 8 9.54 -3.28 1.08
N ALA A 9 9.80 -2.86 -0.18
CA ALA A 9 8.77 -2.47 -1.13
C ALA A 9 7.84 -3.65 -1.44
N PHE A 10 8.39 -4.83 -1.65
CA PHE A 10 7.62 -6.03 -1.93
C PHE A 10 6.74 -6.45 -0.73
N ALA A 11 7.31 -6.51 0.47
CA ALA A 11 6.58 -6.85 1.68
C ALA A 11 5.48 -5.82 2.00
N GLY A 12 5.79 -4.52 1.87
CA GLY A 12 4.81 -3.43 2.04
C GLY A 12 3.69 -3.49 1.01
N GLY A 13 4.02 -3.76 -0.26
CA GLY A 13 3.05 -3.89 -1.35
C GLY A 13 2.09 -5.06 -1.16
N ILE A 14 2.60 -6.24 -0.79
CA ILE A 14 1.76 -7.41 -0.49
C ILE A 14 0.86 -7.13 0.72
N ALA A 15 1.41 -6.60 1.80
CA ALA A 15 0.63 -6.28 3.00
C ALA A 15 -0.50 -5.28 2.68
N MET A 16 -0.20 -4.26 1.88
CA MET A 16 -1.19 -3.27 1.46
C MET A 16 -2.30 -3.89 0.61
N LEU A 17 -1.96 -4.77 -0.33
CA LEU A 17 -2.92 -5.48 -1.18
C LEU A 17 -3.82 -6.42 -0.33
N VAL A 18 -3.24 -7.11 0.64
CA VAL A 18 -3.97 -7.98 1.57
C VAL A 18 -4.95 -7.17 2.43
N PHE A 19 -4.53 -6.03 2.98
CA PHE A 19 -5.45 -5.16 3.74
C PHE A 19 -6.50 -4.50 2.83
N TRP A 20 -6.17 -4.19 1.59
CA TRP A 20 -7.11 -3.66 0.61
C TRP A 20 -8.24 -4.64 0.32
N ILE A 21 -7.90 -5.90 0.02
CA ILE A 21 -8.89 -6.97 -0.25
C ILE A 21 -9.76 -7.22 0.99
N MET A 22 -9.17 -7.22 2.19
CA MET A 22 -9.95 -7.34 3.43
C MET A 22 -10.96 -6.21 3.59
N THR A 23 -10.59 -4.97 3.24
CA THR A 23 -11.50 -3.82 3.27
C THR A 23 -12.62 -3.98 2.25
N LEU A 24 -12.30 -4.34 1.00
CA LEU A 24 -13.30 -4.59 -0.05
C LEU A 24 -14.31 -5.65 0.36
N VAL A 25 -13.83 -6.78 0.91
CA VAL A 25 -14.72 -7.84 1.39
C VAL A 25 -15.67 -7.33 2.47
N LYS A 26 -15.23 -6.44 3.35
CA LYS A 26 -16.09 -5.83 4.38
C LYS A 26 -17.08 -4.82 3.79
N GLU A 27 -16.67 -4.03 2.80
CA GLU A 27 -17.52 -3.07 2.07
C GLU A 27 -18.66 -3.77 1.34
N PHE A 28 -18.36 -4.86 0.62
CA PHE A 28 -19.41 -5.62 -0.06
C PHE A 28 -20.30 -6.38 0.93
N LYS A 29 -19.76 -6.89 2.04
CA LYS A 29 -20.56 -7.55 3.08
C LYS A 29 -21.46 -6.59 3.87
N SER A 30 -21.12 -5.32 3.97
CA SER A 30 -21.95 -4.31 4.64
C SER A 30 -23.05 -3.73 3.75
N GLY A 31 -23.17 -4.19 2.50
CA GLY A 31 -24.13 -3.66 1.52
C GLY A 31 -23.74 -2.31 0.92
N GLN A 32 -22.54 -1.80 1.23
CA GLN A 32 -22.04 -0.52 0.72
C GLN A 32 -21.30 -0.72 -0.62
N THR A 33 -21.98 -1.33 -1.59
CA THR A 33 -21.43 -1.71 -2.90
C THR A 33 -20.81 -0.54 -3.66
N LEU A 34 -21.38 0.67 -3.53
CA LEU A 34 -20.82 1.89 -4.15
C LEU A 34 -19.42 2.21 -3.60
N TRP A 35 -19.23 2.08 -2.29
CA TRP A 35 -17.92 2.26 -1.66
C TRP A 35 -16.94 1.19 -2.13
N GLY A 36 -17.38 -0.08 -2.15
CA GLY A 36 -16.59 -1.20 -2.68
C GLY A 36 -16.12 -1.01 -4.12
N VAL A 37 -16.96 -0.45 -5.00
CA VAL A 37 -16.56 -0.17 -6.38
C VAL A 37 -15.61 1.03 -6.45
N LEU A 38 -15.88 2.11 -5.69
CA LEU A 38 -15.03 3.30 -5.69
C LEU A 38 -13.63 3.02 -5.13
N THR A 39 -13.50 2.19 -4.11
CA THR A 39 -12.23 1.81 -3.49
C THR A 39 -11.37 0.91 -4.39
N ILE A 40 -11.95 0.22 -5.38
CA ILE A 40 -11.20 -0.51 -6.42
C ILE A 40 -10.45 0.48 -7.33
N PHE A 41 -11.09 1.57 -7.73
CA PHE A 41 -10.47 2.58 -8.59
C PHE A 41 -9.58 3.56 -7.82
N ILE A 42 -9.93 3.84 -6.56
CA ILE A 42 -9.23 4.81 -5.71
C ILE A 42 -8.86 4.12 -4.40
N GLY A 43 -7.71 3.45 -4.38
CA GLY A 43 -7.24 2.68 -3.21
C GLY A 43 -7.13 3.48 -1.91
N ILE A 44 -6.95 4.81 -1.99
CA ILE A 44 -6.95 5.73 -0.83
C ILE A 44 -8.31 5.79 -0.12
N LEU A 45 -9.41 5.47 -0.80
CA LEU A 45 -10.73 5.46 -0.16
C LEU A 45 -10.87 4.29 0.83
N ALA A 46 -10.07 3.22 0.71
CA ALA A 46 -10.15 2.05 1.57
C ALA A 46 -9.83 2.36 3.06
N PRO A 47 -8.73 3.07 3.41
CA PRO A 47 -8.52 3.50 4.78
C PRO A 47 -9.58 4.50 5.25
N ILE A 48 -10.06 5.41 4.39
CA ILE A 48 -11.11 6.38 4.73
C ILE A 48 -12.40 5.67 5.16
N TRP A 49 -12.86 4.72 4.35
CA TRP A 49 -14.02 3.89 4.68
C TRP A 49 -13.81 3.11 5.99
N CYS A 50 -12.61 2.55 6.20
CA CYS A 50 -12.28 1.87 7.45
C CYS A 50 -12.41 2.78 8.68
N PHE A 51 -12.00 4.05 8.59
CA PHE A 51 -12.15 4.99 9.71
C PHE A 51 -13.61 5.40 9.94
N MET A 52 -14.38 5.59 8.87
CA MET A 52 -15.81 5.93 8.95
C MET A 52 -16.65 4.83 9.58
N ASN A 53 -16.35 3.56 9.30
CA ASN A 53 -17.11 2.40 9.81
C ASN A 53 -16.49 1.78 11.08
N GLY A 54 -15.60 2.48 11.78
CA GLY A 54 -15.04 2.03 13.05
C GLY A 54 -13.96 0.93 12.96
N HIS A 55 -13.56 0.52 11.75
CA HIS A 55 -12.46 -0.43 11.50
C HIS A 55 -11.07 0.23 11.59
N LYS A 56 -10.84 1.06 12.61
CA LYS A 56 -9.61 1.87 12.77
C LYS A 56 -8.32 1.04 12.74
N SER A 57 -8.33 -0.16 13.33
CA SER A 57 -7.17 -1.06 13.30
C SER A 57 -6.78 -1.48 11.88
N LEU A 58 -7.75 -1.76 11.00
CA LEU A 58 -7.50 -2.14 9.61
C LEU A 58 -6.98 -0.93 8.82
N GLY A 59 -7.57 0.25 9.02
CA GLY A 59 -7.10 1.49 8.41
C GLY A 59 -5.66 1.86 8.80
N ILE A 60 -5.31 1.73 10.09
CA ILE A 60 -3.95 1.98 10.57
C ILE A 60 -2.95 0.98 9.97
N LYS A 61 -3.28 -0.32 9.93
CA LYS A 61 -2.42 -1.34 9.31
C LYS A 61 -2.18 -1.08 7.82
N PHE A 62 -3.21 -0.61 7.11
CA PHE A 62 -3.09 -0.20 5.71
C PHE A 62 -2.12 0.99 5.55
N ILE A 63 -2.25 2.02 6.40
CA ILE A 63 -1.34 3.19 6.40
C ILE A 63 0.10 2.76 6.67
N ILE A 64 0.33 1.89 7.66
CA ILE A 64 1.67 1.39 7.98
C ILE A 64 2.25 0.63 6.78
N ALA A 65 1.46 -0.25 6.14
CA ALA A 65 1.91 -0.99 4.95
C ALA A 65 2.25 -0.04 3.80
N PHE A 66 1.45 1.02 3.59
CA PHE A 66 1.71 2.05 2.59
C PHE A 66 3.01 2.81 2.87
N VAL A 67 3.26 3.22 4.12
CA VAL A 67 4.51 3.88 4.52
C VAL A 67 5.72 2.96 4.30
N CYS A 68 5.62 1.69 4.69
CA CYS A 68 6.68 0.70 4.44
C CYS A 68 6.96 0.53 2.93
N TYR A 69 5.90 0.50 2.11
CA TYR A 69 6.03 0.46 0.65
C TYR A 69 6.77 1.69 0.11
N LEU A 70 6.39 2.91 0.54
CA LEU A 70 7.03 4.14 0.10
C LEU A 70 8.51 4.23 0.50
N ILE A 71 8.86 3.79 1.71
CA ILE A 71 10.25 3.74 2.17
C ILE A 71 11.05 2.74 1.32
N GLY A 72 10.53 1.53 1.10
CA GLY A 72 11.18 0.53 0.27
C GLY A 72 11.37 0.99 -1.17
N PHE A 73 10.35 1.64 -1.74
CA PHE A 73 10.40 2.20 -3.08
C PHE A 73 11.44 3.32 -3.18
N GLY A 74 11.46 4.25 -2.22
CA GLY A 74 12.43 5.34 -2.17
C GLY A 74 13.88 4.84 -2.08
N ILE A 75 14.14 3.84 -1.24
CA ILE A 75 15.48 3.23 -1.12
C ILE A 75 15.87 2.49 -2.41
N SER A 76 14.93 1.78 -3.04
CA SER A 76 15.18 1.05 -4.28
C SER A 76 15.47 2.00 -5.45
N PHE A 77 14.67 3.05 -5.59
CA PHE A 77 14.81 4.03 -6.65
C PHE A 77 16.09 4.86 -6.48
N GLY A 78 16.38 5.32 -5.26
CA GLY A 78 17.63 6.00 -4.94
C GLY A 78 18.86 5.12 -5.18
N GLY A 79 18.79 3.83 -4.82
CA GLY A 79 19.87 2.87 -5.09
C GLY A 79 20.08 2.58 -6.59
N ALA A 80 19.00 2.53 -7.37
CA ALA A 80 19.08 2.34 -8.83
C ALA A 80 19.66 3.57 -9.54
N MET A 81 19.27 4.77 -9.14
CA MET A 81 19.82 6.02 -9.69
C MET A 81 21.32 6.17 -9.38
N ALA A 82 21.74 5.81 -8.16
CA ALA A 82 23.15 5.80 -7.80
C ALA A 82 23.96 4.77 -8.61
N GLN A 83 23.39 3.62 -8.97
CA GLN A 83 24.06 2.66 -9.86
C GLN A 83 24.18 3.18 -11.30
N MET A 84 23.13 3.83 -11.83
CA MET A 84 23.18 4.43 -13.18
C MET A 84 24.22 5.55 -13.31
N GLN A 85 24.41 6.37 -12.27
CA GLN A 85 25.45 7.41 -12.28
C GLN A 85 26.88 6.88 -12.26
N ASN A 86 27.07 5.62 -11.82
CA ASN A 86 28.39 4.99 -11.72
C ASN A 86 28.68 4.02 -12.87
N MET A 87 27.81 3.93 -13.89
CA MET A 87 28.13 3.17 -15.10
C MET A 87 29.07 4.00 -15.99
N PRO A 88 30.28 3.50 -16.32
CA PRO A 88 31.13 4.16 -17.30
C PRO A 88 30.40 4.19 -18.64
N GLN A 89 30.42 5.36 -19.31
CA GLN A 89 29.83 5.53 -20.64
C GLN A 89 30.48 4.62 -21.67
#